data_AF-A0A952JQA6-F1
#
_entry.id   AF-A0A952JQA6-F1
#
_cell.length_a   1.000
_cell.length_b   1.000
_cell.length_c   1.000
_cell.angle_alpha   90.00
_cell.angle_beta   90.00
_cell.angle_gamma   90.00
#
_symmetry.space_group_name_H-M   'P 1'
#
loop_
_entity.id
_entity.type
_entity.pdbx_description
1 polymer ?
#
loop_
_entity_poly.entity_id
_entity_poly.type
_entity_poly.pdbx_seq_one_letter_code
_entity_poly.pdbx_strand_id
1 'polypeptide(L)'
;MPHKNLTGHSLSEVHETVDTTKPRKGIKRFLAYIGPAYLVSVGYMDPGNWATDLQGGAKFGYQLIWILLMSNIMALLLQSLSARLGIVRRRDLAQANRESYSPVVNFSLYILAEVAIAACDLAEVLGMALGIYLLTGLPLIWGVCITVLDTFLLLWLQRYGMRKLEAFIVALIIVIGASFLIQIFLAQPNMKEVATGFIPTHLNNEALYIAVGIIGATVMPHNLYLHSALVQTRKIGTDVKSIKRAIKYNIIDSTIALNAAFLVNAGILVLAASTFFTTGHQDVARIEDAHELLSPLLGTKLAPFLFAIALIAAGQSSTVTGTLAGQIVMEGYLKLRINPWLRRLITRLIAVIPAILVIVIYGDDKVDALLVLSQVILSVQLGFAVIPLIHFVSDKKTMGEFAIKPLTKIAAWLIAAILIYLNVQMVVEQCMIYFNEGGSLFWEIVIIIFALLFLWLFIMMTIMPLMKKHKHTSSVRIHAKEKLLNNLTIQPPTIIAIALDFGDGDEKLIASALAQGSETTQYVLIHIVESASAKYLGKYADDDEARKDKERLENYCKQLQTLGYTAIAQIGYRNRIKEIQRLVQETNANMLVMGAHRHSGLKDYLFGETINSVRHKLNIPVLIVNM
;
A
#
# COMPACT_ATOMS: atom_id res chain seq x y z
N MET A 1 -21.39 6.94 18.80
CA MET A 1 -20.75 6.71 17.48
C MET A 1 -20.77 5.22 17.21
N PRO A 2 -21.32 4.75 16.07
CA PRO A 2 -21.40 3.32 15.82
C PRO A 2 -20.01 2.75 15.53
N HIS A 3 -19.84 1.50 15.97
CA HIS A 3 -18.63 0.69 15.93
C HIS A 3 -17.84 0.80 14.62
N LYS A 4 -16.53 1.05 14.73
CA LYS A 4 -15.54 0.77 13.67
C LYS A 4 -15.53 -0.74 13.40
N ASN A 5 -16.39 -1.19 12.49
CA ASN A 5 -16.13 -2.40 11.75
C ASN A 5 -14.84 -2.17 10.94
N LEU A 6 -13.71 -2.63 11.47
CA LEU A 6 -12.47 -2.77 10.70
C LEU A 6 -12.64 -3.95 9.73
N THR A 7 -13.57 -3.84 8.79
CA THR A 7 -13.45 -4.56 7.53
C THR A 7 -12.23 -3.93 6.85
N GLY A 8 -11.09 -4.63 6.93
CA GLY A 8 -9.84 -4.17 6.34
C GLY A 8 -9.94 -4.15 4.82
N HIS A 9 -10.53 -3.09 4.27
CA HIS A 9 -10.58 -2.83 2.84
C HIS A 9 -9.22 -2.31 2.37
N SER A 10 -8.82 -2.75 1.17
CA SER A 10 -7.63 -2.20 0.51
C SER A 10 -7.84 -0.72 0.19
N LEU A 11 -6.82 0.10 0.44
CA LEU A 11 -6.86 1.55 0.23
C LEU A 11 -8.10 2.21 0.85
N SER A 12 -8.33 1.99 2.14
CA SER A 12 -9.60 2.40 2.80
C SER A 12 -9.92 3.90 2.71
N GLU A 13 -8.94 4.75 2.42
CA GLU A 13 -9.11 6.19 2.20
C GLU A 13 -9.77 6.51 0.86
N VAL A 14 -9.60 5.64 -0.16
CA VAL A 14 -10.07 5.86 -1.53
C VAL A 14 -10.96 4.74 -2.07
N HIS A 15 -11.25 3.72 -1.25
CA HIS A 15 -12.10 2.59 -1.58
C HIS A 15 -13.51 3.03 -1.97
N GLU A 16 -14.00 2.56 -3.12
CA GLU A 16 -15.33 2.90 -3.67
C GLU A 16 -15.66 4.41 -3.75
N THR A 17 -14.65 5.30 -3.79
CA THR A 17 -14.86 6.75 -3.86
C THR A 17 -15.48 7.22 -5.17
N VAL A 18 -15.25 6.51 -6.27
CA VAL A 18 -15.83 6.85 -7.58
C VAL A 18 -17.07 6.01 -7.83
N ASP A 19 -18.23 6.66 -7.70
CA ASP A 19 -19.52 6.02 -7.95
C ASP A 19 -19.73 5.74 -9.45
N THR A 20 -19.78 4.45 -9.79
CA THR A 20 -20.10 3.94 -11.14
C THR A 20 -21.50 3.34 -11.27
N THR A 21 -22.27 3.27 -10.18
CA THR A 21 -23.63 2.70 -10.17
C THR A 21 -24.68 3.69 -10.64
N LYS A 22 -24.37 4.99 -10.64
CA LYS A 22 -25.25 6.03 -11.22
C LYS A 22 -25.62 5.72 -12.67
N PRO A 23 -26.87 5.95 -13.10
CA PRO A 23 -27.33 5.67 -14.46
C PRO A 23 -26.74 6.67 -15.47
N ARG A 24 -25.46 6.50 -15.80
CA ARG A 24 -24.78 7.23 -16.88
C ARG A 24 -24.91 6.45 -18.20
N LYS A 25 -25.08 7.14 -19.32
CA LYS A 25 -25.13 6.55 -20.68
C LYS A 25 -23.86 6.91 -21.49
N GLY A 26 -23.50 6.06 -22.44
CA GLY A 26 -22.42 6.30 -23.41
C GLY A 26 -21.04 6.59 -22.80
N ILE A 27 -20.34 7.57 -23.37
CA ILE A 27 -18.98 7.99 -23.01
C ILE A 27 -18.88 8.40 -21.54
N LYS A 28 -19.90 9.08 -20.98
CA LYS A 28 -19.91 9.48 -19.56
C LYS A 28 -19.89 8.30 -18.59
N ARG A 29 -20.42 7.13 -19.00
CA ARG A 29 -20.30 5.90 -18.23
C ARG A 29 -18.90 5.32 -18.34
N PHE A 30 -18.34 5.28 -19.55
CA PHE A 30 -16.98 4.80 -19.78
C PHE A 30 -15.93 5.62 -18.99
N LEU A 31 -16.01 6.95 -19.03
CA LEU A 31 -15.18 7.88 -18.24
C LEU A 31 -15.34 7.72 -16.71
N ALA A 32 -16.35 6.97 -16.23
CA ALA A 32 -16.48 6.63 -14.82
C ALA A 32 -15.56 5.46 -14.40
N TYR A 33 -15.30 4.53 -15.33
CA TYR A 33 -14.46 3.36 -15.10
C TYR A 33 -13.00 3.59 -15.47
N ILE A 34 -12.73 4.52 -16.40
CA ILE A 34 -11.36 4.93 -16.78
C ILE A 34 -10.61 5.50 -15.58
N GLY A 35 -9.33 5.14 -15.46
CA GLY A 35 -8.38 5.77 -14.53
C GLY A 35 -7.40 4.78 -13.91
N PRO A 36 -7.87 3.68 -13.29
CA PRO A 36 -7.00 2.71 -12.62
C PRO A 36 -5.89 2.17 -13.52
N ALA A 37 -6.18 1.88 -14.79
CA ALA A 37 -5.17 1.35 -15.69
C ALA A 37 -4.09 2.37 -16.09
N TYR A 38 -4.41 3.67 -16.11
CA TYR A 38 -3.44 4.72 -16.43
C TYR A 38 -2.40 4.89 -15.32
N LEU A 39 -2.81 4.71 -14.06
CA LEU A 39 -1.87 4.63 -12.94
C LEU A 39 -0.95 3.42 -13.11
N VAL A 40 -1.48 2.29 -13.57
CA VAL A 40 -0.69 1.08 -13.74
C VAL A 40 0.25 1.20 -14.94
N SER A 41 -0.19 1.78 -16.07
CA SER A 41 0.60 1.87 -17.30
C SER A 41 1.83 2.76 -17.15
N VAL A 42 1.83 3.69 -16.21
CA VAL A 42 2.97 4.55 -15.94
C VAL A 42 4.21 3.78 -15.50
N GLY A 43 4.06 2.75 -14.67
CA GLY A 43 5.21 1.93 -14.29
C GLY A 43 5.83 1.21 -15.50
N TYR A 44 5.11 1.10 -16.62
CA TYR A 44 5.66 0.53 -17.86
C TYR A 44 6.41 1.57 -18.71
N MET A 45 6.47 2.84 -18.27
CA MET A 45 7.18 3.94 -18.93
C MET A 45 8.31 4.48 -18.05
N ASP A 46 8.70 3.76 -16.99
CA ASP A 46 9.72 4.21 -16.04
C ASP A 46 11.12 4.20 -16.68
N PRO A 47 12.07 4.99 -16.12
CA PRO A 47 13.43 5.06 -16.64
C PRO A 47 14.16 3.71 -16.72
N GLY A 48 13.77 2.73 -15.89
CA GLY A 48 14.33 1.37 -15.93
C GLY A 48 14.15 0.67 -17.27
N ASN A 49 12.99 0.84 -17.91
CA ASN A 49 12.71 0.26 -19.23
C ASN A 49 13.49 0.95 -20.36
N TRP A 50 13.81 2.23 -20.19
CA TRP A 50 14.39 3.04 -21.27
C TRP A 50 15.80 2.57 -21.62
N ALA A 51 16.59 2.18 -20.63
CA ALA A 51 17.95 1.67 -20.86
C ALA A 51 17.94 0.46 -21.80
N THR A 52 17.04 -0.52 -21.56
CA THR A 52 16.92 -1.70 -22.41
C THR A 52 16.37 -1.39 -23.80
N ASP A 53 15.44 -0.44 -23.92
CA ASP A 53 14.85 -0.04 -25.20
C ASP A 53 15.82 0.75 -26.07
N LEU A 54 16.56 1.69 -25.47
CA LEU A 54 17.63 2.45 -26.12
C LEU A 54 18.75 1.53 -26.60
N GLN A 55 19.25 0.66 -25.72
CA GLN A 55 20.31 -0.29 -26.06
C GLN A 55 19.85 -1.27 -27.15
N GLY A 56 18.61 -1.75 -27.06
CA GLY A 56 18.00 -2.62 -28.06
C GLY A 56 17.92 -1.96 -29.43
N GLY A 57 17.47 -0.71 -29.49
CA GLY A 57 17.39 0.06 -30.73
C GLY A 57 18.77 0.40 -31.30
N ALA A 58 19.72 0.82 -30.46
CA ALA A 58 21.06 1.20 -30.88
C ALA A 58 21.87 0.02 -31.43
N LYS A 59 21.71 -1.19 -30.87
CA LYS A 59 22.46 -2.39 -31.28
C LYS A 59 21.78 -3.23 -32.36
N PHE A 60 20.44 -3.35 -32.31
CA PHE A 60 19.69 -4.30 -33.14
C PHE A 60 18.69 -3.62 -34.07
N GLY A 61 18.72 -2.30 -34.17
CA GLY A 61 17.79 -1.54 -34.98
C GLY A 61 16.34 -1.82 -34.58
N TYR A 62 15.48 -2.06 -35.56
CA TYR A 62 14.05 -2.34 -35.31
C TYR A 62 13.75 -3.79 -34.90
N GLN A 63 14.77 -4.65 -34.77
CA GLN A 63 14.57 -6.09 -34.61
C GLN A 63 13.78 -6.46 -33.33
N LEU A 64 13.95 -5.71 -32.24
CA LEU A 64 13.36 -6.05 -30.94
C LEU A 64 11.94 -5.48 -30.71
N ILE A 65 11.33 -4.84 -31.72
CA ILE A 65 9.95 -4.33 -31.62
C ILE A 65 8.94 -5.46 -31.37
N TRP A 66 9.11 -6.63 -32.00
CA TRP A 66 8.22 -7.77 -31.76
C TRP A 66 8.35 -8.33 -30.33
N ILE A 67 9.53 -8.20 -29.69
CA ILE A 67 9.72 -8.57 -28.28
C ILE A 67 8.95 -7.61 -27.38
N LEU A 68 9.03 -6.30 -27.64
CA LEU A 68 8.23 -5.29 -26.93
C LEU A 68 6.73 -5.57 -27.06
N LEU A 69 6.26 -5.91 -28.26
CA LEU A 69 4.86 -6.25 -28.48
C LEU A 69 4.46 -7.51 -27.71
N MET A 70 5.29 -8.55 -27.76
CA MET A 70 5.07 -9.80 -27.03
C MET A 70 4.98 -9.54 -25.53
N SER A 71 5.90 -8.76 -24.97
CA SER A 71 5.87 -8.42 -23.56
C SER A 71 4.65 -7.58 -23.17
N ASN A 72 4.24 -6.62 -24.01
CA ASN A 72 3.00 -5.87 -23.78
C ASN A 72 1.76 -6.79 -23.76
N ILE A 73 1.70 -7.81 -24.62
CA ILE A 73 0.64 -8.81 -24.59
C ILE A 73 0.66 -9.62 -23.29
N MET A 74 1.84 -10.00 -22.80
CA MET A 74 2.00 -10.67 -21.51
C MET A 74 1.51 -9.80 -20.36
N ALA A 75 1.93 -8.53 -20.34
CA ALA A 75 1.52 -7.54 -19.35
C ALA A 75 0.01 -7.34 -19.36
N LEU A 76 -0.61 -7.15 -20.52
CA LEU A 76 -2.06 -7.01 -20.68
C LEU A 76 -2.81 -8.21 -20.09
N LEU A 77 -2.34 -9.42 -20.35
CA LEU A 77 -2.93 -10.63 -19.80
C LEU A 77 -2.84 -10.62 -18.28
N LEU A 78 -1.63 -10.45 -17.71
CA LEU A 78 -1.42 -10.50 -16.26
C LEU A 78 -2.16 -9.38 -15.52
N GLN A 79 -2.15 -8.16 -16.08
CA GLN A 79 -2.88 -7.03 -15.54
C GLN A 79 -4.40 -7.24 -15.57
N SER A 80 -4.93 -7.84 -16.63
CA SER A 80 -6.35 -8.20 -16.69
C SER A 80 -6.74 -9.26 -15.64
N LEU A 81 -5.81 -10.15 -15.27
CA LEU A 81 -6.02 -11.13 -14.19
C LEU A 81 -6.00 -10.44 -12.83
N SER A 82 -5.03 -9.55 -12.59
CA SER A 82 -4.93 -8.76 -11.36
C SER A 82 -6.18 -7.92 -11.11
N ALA A 83 -6.62 -7.18 -12.11
CA ALA A 83 -7.84 -6.40 -12.04
C ALA A 83 -9.08 -7.28 -11.79
N ARG A 84 -9.16 -8.44 -12.46
CA ARG A 84 -10.26 -9.38 -12.25
C ARG A 84 -10.32 -9.88 -10.81
N LEU A 85 -9.17 -10.19 -10.19
CA LEU A 85 -9.11 -10.57 -8.78
C LEU A 85 -9.72 -9.47 -7.90
N GLY A 86 -9.27 -8.21 -8.09
CA GLY A 86 -9.76 -7.05 -7.33
C GLY A 86 -11.26 -6.80 -7.49
N ILE A 87 -11.77 -6.87 -8.72
CA ILE A 87 -13.18 -6.64 -9.06
C ILE A 87 -14.09 -7.72 -8.45
N VAL A 88 -13.70 -8.99 -8.58
CA VAL A 88 -14.55 -10.13 -8.20
C VAL A 88 -14.46 -10.41 -6.70
N ARG A 89 -13.25 -10.53 -6.16
CA ARG A 89 -13.06 -10.90 -4.75
C ARG A 89 -13.10 -9.71 -3.78
N ARG A 90 -13.03 -8.46 -4.28
CA ARG A 90 -12.92 -7.25 -3.46
C ARG A 90 -11.75 -7.32 -2.46
N ARG A 91 -10.67 -7.96 -2.93
CA ARG A 91 -9.40 -8.16 -2.24
C ARG A 91 -8.29 -7.85 -3.22
N ASP A 92 -7.29 -7.12 -2.75
CA ASP A 92 -6.03 -7.01 -3.51
C ASP A 92 -5.22 -8.30 -3.40
N LEU A 93 -4.20 -8.44 -4.26
CA LEU A 93 -3.36 -9.61 -4.33
C LEU A 93 -2.61 -9.90 -3.01
N ALA A 94 -2.15 -8.87 -2.29
CA ALA A 94 -1.45 -9.03 -1.01
C ALA A 94 -2.41 -9.54 0.08
N GLN A 95 -3.64 -9.04 0.13
CA GLN A 95 -4.68 -9.56 1.00
C GLN A 95 -5.03 -11.02 0.67
N ALA A 96 -5.17 -11.36 -0.61
CA ALA A 96 -5.47 -12.72 -1.05
C ALA A 96 -4.34 -13.70 -0.70
N ASN A 97 -3.07 -13.27 -0.84
CA ASN A 97 -1.90 -14.01 -0.37
C ASN A 97 -1.96 -14.24 1.14
N ARG A 98 -2.19 -13.16 1.91
CA ARG A 98 -2.29 -13.23 3.38
C ARG A 98 -3.35 -14.20 3.87
N GLU A 99 -4.50 -14.26 3.20
CA GLU A 99 -5.60 -15.18 3.52
C GLU A 99 -5.26 -16.66 3.24
N SER A 100 -4.30 -16.93 2.34
CA SER A 100 -4.06 -18.27 1.80
C SER A 100 -2.81 -18.95 2.37
N TYR A 101 -1.73 -18.19 2.55
CA TYR A 101 -0.43 -18.68 3.01
C TYR A 101 -0.26 -18.57 4.53
N SER A 102 0.73 -19.27 5.08
CA SER A 102 1.08 -19.18 6.51
C SER A 102 1.71 -17.82 6.84
N PRO A 103 1.70 -17.39 8.12
CA PRO A 103 2.31 -16.13 8.53
C PRO A 103 3.78 -15.98 8.12
N VAL A 104 4.57 -17.06 8.18
CA VAL A 104 5.98 -17.07 7.77
C VAL A 104 6.13 -16.76 6.28
N VAL A 105 5.39 -17.47 5.42
CA VAL A 105 5.43 -17.24 3.96
C VAL A 105 4.94 -15.83 3.62
N ASN A 106 3.88 -15.36 4.27
CA ASN A 106 3.37 -14.01 4.06
C ASN A 106 4.38 -12.93 4.47
N PHE A 107 5.08 -13.11 5.58
CA PHE A 107 6.12 -12.18 6.01
C PHE A 107 7.30 -12.17 5.04
N SER A 108 7.74 -13.34 4.55
CA SER A 108 8.78 -13.43 3.52
C SER A 108 8.37 -12.75 2.21
N LEU A 109 7.13 -12.98 1.75
CA LEU A 109 6.58 -12.34 0.55
C LEU A 109 6.47 -10.81 0.71
N TYR A 110 6.14 -10.33 1.91
CA TYR A 110 6.12 -8.90 2.24
C TYR A 110 7.51 -8.28 2.11
N ILE A 111 8.52 -8.89 2.73
CA ILE A 111 9.91 -8.39 2.66
C ILE A 111 10.38 -8.36 1.20
N LEU A 112 10.14 -9.43 0.44
CA LEU A 112 10.54 -9.49 -0.96
C LEU A 112 9.80 -8.44 -1.82
N ALA A 113 8.52 -8.17 -1.55
CA ALA A 113 7.76 -7.13 -2.21
C ALA A 113 8.29 -5.72 -1.89
N GLU A 114 8.60 -5.42 -0.62
CA GLU A 114 9.11 -4.09 -0.26
C GLU A 114 10.54 -3.85 -0.75
N VAL A 115 11.38 -4.89 -0.77
CA VAL A 115 12.72 -4.79 -1.39
C VAL A 115 12.59 -4.50 -2.89
N ALA A 116 11.67 -5.15 -3.59
CA ALA A 116 11.40 -4.86 -5.01
C ALA A 116 10.84 -3.45 -5.23
N ILE A 117 9.97 -2.95 -4.34
CA ILE A 117 9.45 -1.58 -4.42
C ILE A 117 10.55 -0.56 -4.13
N ALA A 118 11.42 -0.81 -3.15
CA ALA A 118 12.57 0.05 -2.88
C ALA A 118 13.57 0.08 -4.04
N ALA A 119 13.82 -1.06 -4.69
CA ALA A 119 14.61 -1.12 -5.91
C ALA A 119 13.94 -0.34 -7.07
N CYS A 120 12.61 -0.38 -7.19
CA CYS A 120 11.90 0.43 -8.17
C CYS A 120 12.07 1.93 -7.87
N ASP A 121 11.86 2.34 -6.62
CA ASP A 121 12.02 3.74 -6.19
C ASP A 121 13.47 4.23 -6.42
N LEU A 122 14.46 3.35 -6.30
CA LEU A 122 15.86 3.64 -6.65
C LEU A 122 16.03 3.97 -8.13
N ALA A 123 15.45 3.16 -9.03
CA ALA A 123 15.50 3.43 -10.48
C ALA A 123 14.83 4.76 -10.84
N GLU A 124 13.71 5.07 -10.19
CA GLU A 124 12.97 6.31 -10.40
C GLU A 124 13.73 7.55 -9.92
N VAL A 125 14.34 7.46 -8.73
CA VAL A 125 15.17 8.52 -8.15
C VAL A 125 16.36 8.82 -9.06
N LEU A 126 17.06 7.78 -9.49
CA LEU A 126 18.23 7.92 -10.36
C LEU A 126 17.83 8.48 -11.73
N GLY A 127 16.76 7.97 -12.34
CA GLY A 127 16.26 8.50 -13.61
C GLY A 127 15.82 9.96 -13.51
N MET A 128 15.09 10.35 -12.45
CA MET A 128 14.71 11.75 -12.25
C MET A 128 15.93 12.64 -11.99
N ALA A 129 16.87 12.20 -11.14
CA ALA A 129 18.11 12.93 -10.86
C ALA A 129 18.94 13.11 -12.13
N LEU A 130 19.01 12.08 -12.97
CA LEU A 130 19.67 12.12 -14.26
C LEU A 130 18.98 13.10 -15.21
N GLY A 131 17.65 13.10 -15.28
CA GLY A 131 16.91 14.08 -16.07
C GLY A 131 17.17 15.53 -15.61
N ILE A 132 17.29 15.77 -14.30
CA ILE A 132 17.66 17.08 -13.76
C ILE A 132 19.10 17.44 -14.16
N TYR A 133 20.05 16.51 -14.03
CA TYR A 133 21.44 16.70 -14.44
C TYR A 133 21.54 17.05 -15.92
N LEU A 134 20.87 16.30 -16.79
CA LEU A 134 20.87 16.53 -18.24
C LEU A 134 20.22 17.87 -18.63
N LEU A 135 19.21 18.32 -17.89
CA LEU A 135 18.51 19.59 -18.16
C LEU A 135 19.27 20.82 -17.65
N THR A 136 19.93 20.71 -16.48
CA THR A 136 20.45 21.87 -15.73
C THR A 136 21.97 21.87 -15.54
N GLY A 137 22.64 20.74 -15.79
CA GLY A 137 24.05 20.52 -15.45
C GLY A 137 24.32 20.36 -13.94
N LEU A 138 23.28 20.26 -13.12
CA LEU A 138 23.40 20.14 -11.67
C LEU A 138 23.91 18.74 -11.28
N PRO A 139 24.99 18.61 -10.47
CA PRO A 139 25.57 17.31 -10.14
C PRO A 139 24.55 16.29 -9.61
N LEU A 140 24.73 15.01 -9.96
CA LEU A 140 23.77 13.94 -9.66
C LEU A 140 23.40 13.85 -8.17
N ILE A 141 24.37 14.02 -7.26
CA ILE A 141 24.12 14.04 -5.80
C ILE A 141 23.02 15.04 -5.44
N TRP A 142 23.11 16.26 -5.98
CA TRP A 142 22.11 17.29 -5.72
C TRP A 142 20.78 16.96 -6.38
N GLY A 143 20.80 16.38 -7.58
CA GLY A 143 19.62 15.87 -8.26
C GLY A 143 18.87 14.84 -7.39
N VAL A 144 19.59 13.85 -6.88
CA VAL A 144 19.09 12.82 -5.97
C VAL A 144 18.49 13.45 -4.70
N CYS A 145 19.19 14.41 -4.07
CA CYS A 145 18.66 15.13 -2.91
C CYS A 145 17.36 15.90 -3.20
N ILE A 146 17.27 16.55 -4.37
CA ILE A 146 16.06 17.26 -4.80
C ILE A 146 14.88 16.30 -4.96
N THR A 147 15.10 15.06 -5.42
CA THR A 147 14.01 14.09 -5.57
C THR A 147 13.32 13.76 -4.24
N VAL A 148 13.96 13.94 -3.08
CA VAL A 148 13.33 13.74 -1.77
C VAL A 148 12.16 14.72 -1.56
N LEU A 149 12.18 15.87 -2.23
CA LEU A 149 11.12 16.87 -2.15
C LEU A 149 9.82 16.41 -2.84
N ASP A 150 9.87 15.42 -3.73
CA ASP A 150 8.67 14.88 -4.39
C ASP A 150 7.67 14.24 -3.41
N THR A 151 8.15 13.89 -2.21
CA THR A 151 7.33 13.36 -1.13
C THR A 151 6.27 14.40 -0.72
N PHE A 152 6.63 15.69 -0.72
CA PHE A 152 5.70 16.78 -0.45
C PHE A 152 4.69 16.98 -1.59
N LEU A 153 5.12 16.80 -2.84
CA LEU A 153 4.24 16.88 -4.01
C LEU A 153 3.15 15.80 -3.94
N LEU A 154 3.54 14.57 -3.63
CA LEU A 154 2.59 13.46 -3.45
C LEU A 154 1.56 13.77 -2.37
N LEU A 155 2.00 14.29 -1.22
CA LEU A 155 1.10 14.66 -0.12
C LEU A 155 0.11 15.74 -0.51
N TRP A 156 0.59 16.74 -1.25
CA TRP A 156 -0.25 17.81 -1.76
C TRP A 156 -1.30 17.27 -2.73
N LEU A 157 -0.92 16.38 -3.65
CA LEU A 157 -1.83 15.73 -4.60
C LEU A 157 -2.86 14.82 -3.92
N GLN A 158 -2.48 14.06 -2.88
CA GLN A 158 -3.40 13.15 -2.18
C GLN A 158 -4.57 13.88 -1.52
N ARG A 159 -4.39 15.13 -1.07
CA ARG A 159 -5.48 15.96 -0.49
C ARG A 159 -6.64 16.22 -1.45
N TYR A 160 -6.40 16.08 -2.75
CA TYR A 160 -7.35 16.41 -3.80
C TYR A 160 -8.17 15.20 -4.31
N GLY A 161 -7.88 14.00 -3.83
CA GLY A 161 -8.60 12.76 -4.16
C GLY A 161 -8.20 12.09 -5.48
N MET A 162 -8.67 10.84 -5.69
CA MET A 162 -8.22 9.95 -6.77
C MET A 162 -8.37 10.51 -8.19
N ARG A 163 -9.45 11.24 -8.47
CA ARG A 163 -9.69 11.79 -9.82
C ARG A 163 -8.64 12.81 -10.24
N LYS A 164 -8.17 13.65 -9.30
CA LYS A 164 -7.15 14.65 -9.57
C LYS A 164 -5.76 14.01 -9.65
N LEU A 165 -5.51 12.98 -8.84
CA LEU A 165 -4.30 12.15 -8.95
C LEU A 165 -4.21 11.44 -10.32
N GLU A 166 -5.30 10.81 -10.76
CA GLU A 166 -5.43 10.19 -12.09
C GLU A 166 -5.16 11.20 -13.21
N ALA A 167 -5.76 12.40 -13.14
CA ALA A 167 -5.57 13.45 -14.15
C ALA A 167 -4.11 13.96 -14.20
N PHE A 168 -3.47 14.12 -13.04
CA PHE A 168 -2.06 14.51 -12.95
C PHE A 168 -1.15 13.49 -13.63
N ILE A 169 -1.37 12.20 -13.36
CA ILE A 169 -0.58 11.11 -13.97
C ILE A 169 -0.81 11.05 -15.49
N VAL A 170 -2.06 11.19 -15.95
CA VAL A 170 -2.37 11.26 -17.39
C VAL A 170 -1.66 12.45 -18.05
N ALA A 171 -1.55 13.59 -17.37
CA ALA A 171 -0.80 14.73 -17.90
C ALA A 171 0.69 14.40 -18.06
N LEU A 172 1.32 13.70 -17.10
CA LEU A 172 2.70 13.24 -17.21
C LEU A 172 2.89 12.25 -18.37
N ILE A 173 1.96 11.30 -18.55
CA ILE A 173 1.98 10.38 -19.71
C ILE A 173 1.95 11.16 -21.03
N ILE A 174 1.10 12.18 -21.13
CA ILE A 174 1.00 13.01 -22.33
C ILE A 174 2.31 13.76 -22.58
N VAL A 175 2.96 14.28 -21.54
CA VAL A 175 4.27 14.93 -21.65
C VAL A 175 5.33 13.96 -22.19
N ILE A 176 5.42 12.75 -21.63
CA ILE A 176 6.36 11.72 -22.07
C ILE A 176 6.10 11.34 -23.53
N GLY A 177 4.84 10.99 -23.85
CA GLY A 177 4.44 10.59 -25.20
C GLY A 177 4.65 11.68 -26.24
N ALA A 178 4.29 12.93 -25.93
CA ALA A 178 4.51 14.07 -26.84
C ALA A 178 6.00 14.32 -27.06
N SER A 179 6.83 14.21 -26.01
CA SER A 179 8.27 14.40 -26.09
C SER A 179 8.93 13.41 -27.05
N PHE A 180 8.60 12.12 -26.95
CA PHE A 180 9.13 11.11 -27.86
C PHE A 180 8.51 11.18 -29.25
N LEU A 181 7.22 11.51 -29.37
CA LEU A 181 6.58 11.68 -30.67
C LEU A 181 7.25 12.79 -31.50
N ILE A 182 7.59 13.91 -30.85
CA ILE A 182 8.32 15.02 -31.50
C ILE A 182 9.72 14.54 -31.90
N GLN A 183 10.44 13.83 -31.04
CA GLN A 183 11.78 13.32 -31.35
C GLN A 183 11.77 12.32 -32.52
N ILE A 184 10.81 11.41 -32.56
CA ILE A 184 10.64 10.47 -33.69
C ILE A 184 10.34 11.22 -34.98
N PHE A 185 9.52 12.27 -34.93
CA PHE A 185 9.25 13.11 -36.11
C PHE A 185 10.52 13.80 -36.62
N LEU A 186 11.39 14.25 -35.71
CA LEU A 186 12.70 14.83 -36.04
C LEU A 186 13.68 13.79 -36.60
N ALA A 187 13.65 12.57 -36.08
CA ALA A 187 14.52 11.47 -36.53
C ALA A 187 14.15 10.89 -37.90
N GLN A 188 12.91 11.13 -38.38
CA GLN A 188 12.42 10.68 -39.69
C GLN A 188 12.69 9.18 -39.99
N PRO A 189 12.27 8.24 -39.13
CA PRO A 189 12.54 6.82 -39.34
C PRO A 189 11.83 6.28 -40.60
N ASN A 190 12.44 5.28 -41.24
CA ASN A 190 11.78 4.55 -42.31
C ASN A 190 10.65 3.68 -41.76
N MET A 191 9.41 4.19 -41.83
CA MET A 191 8.23 3.50 -41.32
C MET A 191 7.99 2.12 -41.93
N LYS A 192 8.49 1.84 -43.15
CA LYS A 192 8.40 0.51 -43.75
C LYS A 192 9.28 -0.49 -43.02
N GLU A 193 10.48 -0.10 -42.61
CA GLU A 193 11.40 -0.94 -41.84
C GLU A 193 10.95 -1.07 -40.39
N VAL A 194 10.37 -0.02 -39.80
CA VAL A 194 9.74 -0.13 -38.48
C VAL A 194 8.65 -1.20 -38.49
N ALA A 195 7.85 -1.28 -39.57
CA ALA A 195 6.82 -2.31 -39.72
C ALA A 195 7.39 -3.73 -39.82
N THR A 196 8.59 -3.93 -40.39
CA THR A 196 9.23 -5.25 -40.43
C THR A 196 9.74 -5.69 -39.05
N GLY A 197 10.05 -4.76 -38.16
CA GLY A 197 10.42 -5.03 -36.76
C GLY A 197 9.35 -5.76 -35.94
N PHE A 198 8.09 -5.72 -36.36
CA PHE A 198 6.99 -6.47 -35.74
C PHE A 198 6.98 -7.96 -36.11
N ILE A 199 7.77 -8.37 -37.11
CA ILE A 199 7.87 -9.76 -37.55
C ILE A 199 8.93 -10.47 -36.69
N PRO A 200 8.61 -11.61 -36.05
CA PRO A 200 9.59 -12.37 -35.28
C PRO A 200 10.78 -12.79 -36.13
N THR A 201 11.99 -12.55 -35.62
CA THR A 201 13.27 -12.89 -36.27
C THR A 201 14.15 -13.67 -35.31
N HIS A 202 15.16 -14.35 -35.86
CA HIS A 202 16.13 -15.12 -35.07
C HIS A 202 16.99 -14.18 -34.22
N LEU A 203 17.07 -14.43 -32.90
CA LEU A 203 17.89 -13.66 -31.96
C LEU A 203 19.25 -14.35 -31.76
N ASN A 204 20.33 -13.58 -31.83
CA ASN A 204 21.65 -14.05 -31.34
C ASN A 204 21.70 -13.96 -29.80
N ASN A 205 22.77 -14.45 -29.18
CA ASN A 205 22.88 -14.49 -27.71
C ASN A 205 22.78 -13.09 -27.07
N GLU A 206 23.37 -12.07 -27.68
CA GLU A 206 23.30 -10.69 -27.18
C GLU A 206 21.89 -10.08 -27.32
N ALA A 207 21.23 -10.28 -28.46
CA ALA A 207 19.86 -9.82 -28.67
C ALA A 207 18.88 -10.55 -27.76
N LEU A 208 19.13 -11.83 -27.47
CA LEU A 208 18.36 -12.60 -26.50
C LEU A 208 18.53 -12.00 -25.10
N TYR A 209 19.75 -11.65 -24.69
CA TYR A 209 20.00 -11.00 -23.40
C TYR A 209 19.22 -9.69 -23.24
N ILE A 210 19.26 -8.80 -24.25
CA ILE A 210 18.47 -7.56 -24.23
C ILE A 210 16.97 -7.87 -24.25
N ALA A 211 16.53 -8.84 -25.05
CA ALA A 211 15.12 -9.24 -25.10
C ALA A 211 14.60 -9.73 -23.74
N VAL A 212 15.43 -10.47 -22.99
CA VAL A 212 15.14 -10.86 -21.61
C VAL A 212 15.02 -9.65 -20.70
N GLY A 213 15.94 -8.68 -20.82
CA GLY A 213 15.86 -7.39 -20.12
C GLY A 213 14.54 -6.67 -20.38
N ILE A 214 14.15 -6.53 -21.66
CA ILE A 214 12.90 -5.88 -22.07
C ILE A 214 11.69 -6.59 -21.43
N ILE A 215 11.63 -7.93 -21.51
CA ILE A 215 10.52 -8.71 -20.93
C ILE A 215 10.47 -8.58 -19.41
N GLY A 216 11.62 -8.65 -18.74
CA GLY A 216 11.73 -8.56 -17.28
C GLY A 216 11.35 -7.17 -16.75
N ALA A 217 11.82 -6.12 -17.41
CA ALA A 217 11.59 -4.73 -17.00
C ALA A 217 10.12 -4.31 -17.20
N THR A 218 9.52 -4.73 -18.31
CA THR A 218 8.11 -4.43 -18.59
C THR A 218 7.15 -5.08 -17.61
N VAL A 219 7.31 -6.34 -17.21
CA VAL A 219 6.36 -6.99 -16.29
C VAL A 219 6.73 -6.73 -14.83
N MET A 220 6.29 -5.58 -14.29
CA MET A 220 6.56 -5.22 -12.90
C MET A 220 5.63 -5.91 -11.88
N PRO A 221 6.16 -6.54 -10.81
CA PRO A 221 5.34 -7.22 -9.80
C PRO A 221 4.47 -6.26 -8.98
N HIS A 222 5.00 -5.12 -8.56
CA HIS A 222 4.29 -4.17 -7.71
C HIS A 222 3.03 -3.63 -8.40
N ASN A 223 3.05 -3.53 -9.73
CA ASN A 223 1.90 -3.15 -10.54
C ASN A 223 0.77 -4.17 -10.50
N LEU A 224 1.06 -5.46 -10.30
CA LEU A 224 0.03 -6.48 -10.09
C LEU A 224 -0.69 -6.28 -8.75
N TYR A 225 0.02 -5.89 -7.69
CA TYR A 225 -0.62 -5.54 -6.42
C TYR A 225 -1.42 -4.25 -6.58
N LEU A 226 -0.81 -3.23 -7.18
CA LEU A 226 -1.42 -1.92 -7.42
C LEU A 226 -2.74 -2.02 -8.18
N HIS A 227 -2.75 -2.70 -9.33
CA HIS A 227 -3.94 -2.79 -10.17
C HIS A 227 -5.09 -3.50 -9.47
N SER A 228 -4.80 -4.59 -8.75
CA SER A 228 -5.81 -5.35 -7.99
C SER A 228 -6.49 -4.50 -6.89
N ALA A 229 -5.82 -3.47 -6.37
CA ALA A 229 -6.39 -2.53 -5.41
C ALA A 229 -7.08 -1.34 -6.07
N LEU A 230 -6.46 -0.75 -7.11
CA LEU A 230 -6.98 0.48 -7.74
C LEU A 230 -8.34 0.27 -8.40
N VAL A 231 -8.62 -0.91 -8.95
CA VAL A 231 -9.95 -1.23 -9.49
C VAL A 231 -11.05 -1.17 -8.43
N GLN A 232 -10.70 -1.30 -7.15
CA GLN A 232 -11.64 -1.23 -6.02
C GLN A 232 -11.95 0.22 -5.58
N THR A 233 -11.28 1.22 -6.15
CA THR A 233 -11.68 2.64 -6.00
C THR A 233 -12.99 2.94 -6.72
N ARG A 234 -13.37 2.10 -7.68
CA ARG A 234 -14.66 2.16 -8.36
C ARG A 234 -15.70 1.39 -7.57
N LYS A 235 -16.81 2.05 -7.21
CA LYS A 235 -17.96 1.38 -6.61
C LYS A 235 -18.63 0.49 -7.64
N ILE A 236 -18.59 -0.82 -7.43
CA ILE A 236 -19.15 -1.82 -8.35
C ILE A 236 -20.33 -2.51 -7.65
N GLY A 237 -21.42 -2.78 -8.38
CA GLY A 237 -22.57 -3.53 -7.85
C GLY A 237 -22.20 -4.99 -7.52
N THR A 238 -22.95 -5.62 -6.63
CA THR A 238 -22.75 -7.03 -6.25
C THR A 238 -23.39 -8.02 -7.23
N ASP A 239 -24.22 -7.53 -8.16
CA ASP A 239 -24.87 -8.36 -9.15
C ASP A 239 -23.93 -8.77 -10.29
N VAL A 240 -24.25 -9.91 -10.90
CA VAL A 240 -23.47 -10.51 -12.00
C VAL A 240 -23.27 -9.54 -13.16
N LYS A 241 -24.31 -8.78 -13.53
CA LYS A 241 -24.25 -7.87 -14.69
C LYS A 241 -23.29 -6.72 -14.41
N SER A 242 -23.29 -6.17 -13.19
CA SER A 242 -22.35 -5.15 -12.75
C SER A 242 -20.90 -5.64 -12.75
N ILE A 243 -20.64 -6.85 -12.24
CA ILE A 243 -19.29 -7.43 -12.24
C ILE A 243 -18.81 -7.70 -13.67
N LYS A 244 -19.61 -8.34 -14.53
CA LYS A 244 -19.27 -8.57 -15.95
C LYS A 244 -18.96 -7.26 -16.67
N ARG A 245 -19.73 -6.21 -16.38
CA ARG A 245 -19.53 -4.87 -16.95
C ARG A 245 -18.23 -4.24 -16.45
N ALA A 246 -17.95 -4.30 -15.15
CA ALA A 246 -16.72 -3.77 -14.57
C ALA A 246 -15.48 -4.45 -15.18
N ILE A 247 -15.50 -5.78 -15.33
CA ILE A 247 -14.44 -6.54 -16.00
C ILE A 247 -14.29 -6.07 -17.46
N LYS A 248 -15.38 -5.94 -18.21
CA LYS A 248 -15.34 -5.48 -19.62
C LYS A 248 -14.71 -4.09 -19.75
N TYR A 249 -15.12 -3.13 -18.93
CA TYR A 249 -14.57 -1.78 -19.01
C TYR A 249 -13.12 -1.70 -18.53
N ASN A 250 -12.76 -2.47 -17.50
CA ASN A 250 -11.36 -2.53 -17.07
C ASN A 250 -10.45 -3.17 -18.13
N ILE A 251 -10.92 -4.18 -18.88
CA ILE A 251 -10.14 -4.71 -20.01
C ILE A 251 -9.89 -3.61 -21.03
N ILE A 252 -10.92 -2.85 -21.41
CA ILE A 252 -10.77 -1.73 -22.36
C ILE A 252 -9.82 -0.65 -21.81
N ASP A 253 -9.97 -0.27 -20.55
CA ASP A 253 -9.11 0.70 -19.86
C ASP A 253 -7.64 0.25 -19.88
N SER A 254 -7.39 -1.01 -19.52
CA SER A 254 -6.06 -1.63 -19.52
C SER A 254 -5.47 -1.73 -20.92
N THR A 255 -6.27 -2.12 -21.91
CA THR A 255 -5.84 -2.19 -23.31
C THR A 255 -5.40 -0.83 -23.81
N ILE A 256 -6.17 0.23 -23.58
CA ILE A 256 -5.79 1.56 -24.06
C ILE A 256 -4.53 2.06 -23.34
N ALA A 257 -4.51 1.97 -22.00
CA ALA A 257 -3.41 2.51 -21.20
C ALA A 257 -2.08 1.78 -21.46
N LEU A 258 -2.06 0.44 -21.49
CA LEU A 258 -0.83 -0.32 -21.73
C LEU A 258 -0.37 -0.26 -23.19
N ASN A 259 -1.27 -0.11 -24.17
CA ASN A 259 -0.83 0.16 -25.54
C ASN A 259 -0.22 1.57 -25.68
N ALA A 260 -0.67 2.55 -24.92
CA ALA A 260 0.01 3.85 -24.86
C ALA A 260 1.44 3.72 -24.30
N ALA A 261 1.64 2.90 -23.25
CA ALA A 261 2.98 2.56 -22.74
C ALA A 261 3.84 1.85 -23.78
N PHE A 262 3.29 0.85 -24.45
CA PHE A 262 3.97 0.17 -25.55
C PHE A 262 4.40 1.12 -26.66
N LEU A 263 3.57 2.09 -27.05
CA LEU A 263 3.93 3.07 -28.08
C LEU A 263 5.06 4.00 -27.65
N VAL A 264 5.14 4.35 -26.36
CA VAL A 264 6.27 5.10 -25.81
C VAL A 264 7.54 4.27 -25.91
N ASN A 265 7.53 3.03 -25.42
CA ASN A 265 8.70 2.14 -25.41
C ASN A 265 9.17 1.79 -26.84
N ALA A 266 8.23 1.47 -27.74
CA ALA A 266 8.52 1.29 -29.15
C ALA A 266 9.07 2.57 -29.79
N GLY A 267 8.57 3.73 -29.36
CA GLY A 267 9.07 5.03 -29.79
C GLY A 267 10.51 5.29 -29.38
N ILE A 268 10.89 4.94 -28.15
CA ILE A 268 12.27 5.03 -27.64
C ILE A 268 13.19 4.13 -28.47
N LEU A 269 12.78 2.88 -28.70
CA LEU A 269 13.55 1.93 -29.50
C LEU A 269 13.71 2.41 -30.94
N VAL A 270 12.63 2.88 -31.58
CA VAL A 270 12.65 3.41 -32.94
C VAL A 270 13.54 4.66 -33.04
N LEU A 271 13.49 5.55 -32.05
CA LEU A 271 14.37 6.71 -31.97
C LEU A 271 15.84 6.28 -31.92
N ALA A 272 16.19 5.34 -31.03
CA ALA A 272 17.55 4.83 -30.91
C ALA A 272 18.02 4.11 -32.19
N ALA A 273 17.17 3.30 -32.81
CA ALA A 273 17.46 2.62 -34.06
C ALA A 273 17.69 3.61 -35.22
N SER A 274 16.81 4.59 -35.37
CA SER A 274 16.90 5.57 -36.47
C SER A 274 18.02 6.59 -36.29
N THR A 275 18.42 6.86 -35.04
CA THR A 275 19.43 7.89 -34.73
C THR A 275 20.81 7.30 -34.53
N PHE A 276 20.95 6.13 -33.88
CA PHE A 276 22.25 5.57 -33.47
C PHE A 276 22.67 4.37 -34.32
N PHE A 277 21.76 3.43 -34.58
CA PHE A 277 22.11 2.21 -35.34
C PHE A 277 22.45 2.52 -36.81
N THR A 278 21.67 3.39 -37.45
CA THR A 278 21.88 3.80 -38.86
C THR A 278 23.15 4.61 -39.08
N THR A 279 23.62 5.32 -38.06
CA THR A 279 24.82 6.17 -38.10
C THR A 279 26.07 5.47 -37.58
N GLY A 280 25.97 4.18 -37.20
CA GLY A 280 27.09 3.37 -36.72
C GLY A 280 27.45 3.55 -35.24
N HIS A 281 26.63 4.24 -34.44
CA HIS A 281 26.81 4.42 -33.00
C HIS A 281 26.16 3.27 -32.22
N GLN A 282 26.63 2.03 -32.43
CA GLN A 282 26.03 0.83 -31.83
C GLN A 282 26.45 0.59 -30.37
N ASP A 283 27.47 1.30 -29.89
CA ASP A 283 27.99 1.16 -28.52
C ASP A 283 27.25 2.04 -27.49
N VAL A 284 26.16 2.72 -27.89
CA VAL A 284 25.33 3.53 -26.99
C VAL A 284 24.60 2.60 -26.01
N ALA A 285 25.10 2.56 -24.78
CA ALA A 285 24.55 1.74 -23.70
C ALA A 285 23.89 2.57 -22.59
N ARG A 286 24.31 3.83 -22.41
CA ARG A 286 23.88 4.69 -21.29
C ARG A 286 22.89 5.76 -21.74
N ILE A 287 22.07 6.22 -20.80
CA ILE A 287 21.05 7.25 -21.04
C ILE A 287 21.71 8.61 -21.35
N GLU A 288 22.83 8.90 -20.71
CA GLU A 288 23.70 10.05 -20.90
C GLU A 288 24.24 10.09 -22.33
N ASP A 289 24.80 8.98 -22.79
CA ASP A 289 25.37 8.85 -24.13
C ASP A 289 24.29 9.11 -25.19
N ALA A 290 23.11 8.53 -24.99
CA ALA A 290 21.97 8.77 -25.87
C ALA A 290 21.59 10.26 -25.90
N HIS A 291 21.48 10.91 -24.73
CA HIS A 291 21.13 12.33 -24.65
C HIS A 291 22.16 13.23 -25.35
N GLU A 292 23.45 13.00 -25.13
CA GLU A 292 24.52 13.79 -25.75
C GLU A 292 24.53 13.65 -27.27
N LEU A 293 24.26 12.45 -27.78
CA LEU A 293 24.26 12.15 -29.21
C LEU A 293 22.99 12.61 -29.94
N LEU A 294 21.88 12.87 -29.24
CA LEU A 294 20.65 13.37 -29.87
C LEU A 294 20.86 14.74 -30.54
N SER A 295 21.56 15.68 -29.90
CA SER A 295 21.77 17.01 -30.49
C SER A 295 22.56 17.00 -31.80
N PRO A 296 23.75 16.35 -31.89
CA PRO A 296 24.52 16.34 -33.12
C PRO A 296 23.85 15.52 -34.23
N LEU A 297 23.18 14.42 -33.89
CA LEU A 297 22.59 13.52 -34.90
C LEU A 297 21.25 14.02 -35.44
N LEU A 298 20.45 14.72 -34.63
CA LEU A 298 19.17 15.31 -35.06
C LEU A 298 19.29 16.80 -35.44
N GLY A 299 20.47 17.40 -35.26
CA GLY A 299 20.74 18.80 -35.61
C GLY A 299 19.97 19.83 -34.79
N THR A 300 19.44 19.45 -33.61
CA THR A 300 18.58 20.33 -32.79
C THR A 300 18.76 20.10 -31.30
N LYS A 301 18.81 21.20 -30.54
CA LYS A 301 18.82 21.17 -29.07
C LYS A 301 17.46 20.82 -28.47
N LEU A 302 16.39 20.80 -29.27
CA LEU A 302 15.04 20.49 -28.80
C LEU A 302 14.91 19.01 -28.38
N ALA A 303 15.55 18.10 -29.10
CA ALA A 303 15.49 16.67 -28.83
C ALA A 303 16.05 16.28 -27.45
N PRO A 304 17.31 16.62 -27.10
CA PRO A 304 17.85 16.33 -25.76
C PRO A 304 17.06 17.03 -24.65
N PHE A 305 16.59 18.25 -24.88
CA PHE A 305 15.75 18.97 -23.91
C PHE A 305 14.43 18.24 -23.61
N LEU A 306 13.72 17.79 -24.65
CA LEU A 306 12.49 17.01 -24.49
C LEU A 306 12.75 15.64 -23.86
N PHE A 307 13.89 15.02 -24.18
CA PHE A 307 14.32 13.77 -23.56
C PHE A 307 14.50 13.92 -22.04
N ALA A 308 15.21 14.96 -21.60
CA ALA A 308 15.39 15.24 -20.17
C ALA A 308 14.06 15.55 -19.45
N ILE A 309 13.16 16.33 -20.07
CA ILE A 309 11.82 16.58 -19.51
C ILE A 309 11.01 15.28 -19.37
N ALA A 310 11.04 14.43 -20.40
CA ALA A 310 10.34 13.16 -20.38
C ALA A 310 10.89 12.26 -19.25
N LEU A 311 12.20 12.25 -19.04
CA LEU A 311 12.85 11.44 -18.00
C LEU A 311 12.43 11.89 -16.58
N ILE A 312 12.36 13.21 -16.35
CA ILE A 312 11.83 13.78 -15.09
C ILE A 312 10.35 13.41 -14.92
N ALA A 313 9.54 13.54 -15.97
CA ALA A 313 8.11 13.21 -15.93
C ALA A 313 7.89 11.72 -15.64
N ALA A 314 8.68 10.84 -16.24
CA ALA A 314 8.65 9.39 -16.01
C ALA A 314 8.97 9.06 -14.54
N GLY A 315 10.10 9.56 -14.01
CA GLY A 315 10.47 9.35 -12.60
C GLY A 315 9.42 9.86 -11.62
N GLN A 316 8.86 11.05 -11.86
CA GLN A 316 7.78 11.62 -11.03
C GLN A 316 6.50 10.79 -11.04
N SER A 317 6.13 10.27 -12.21
CA SER A 317 4.90 9.51 -12.36
C SER A 317 4.96 8.16 -11.65
N SER A 318 6.08 7.43 -11.75
CA SER A 318 6.27 6.11 -11.14
C SER A 318 6.36 6.18 -9.60
N THR A 319 6.83 7.31 -9.09
CA THR A 319 6.90 7.61 -7.65
C THR A 319 5.55 7.56 -6.95
N VAL A 320 4.51 8.07 -7.62
CA VAL A 320 3.15 8.03 -7.09
C VAL A 320 2.68 6.58 -6.97
N THR A 321 2.98 5.77 -7.97
CA THR A 321 2.52 4.38 -8.08
C THR A 321 3.27 3.45 -7.13
N GLY A 322 4.59 3.63 -6.97
CA GLY A 322 5.39 2.88 -6.00
C GLY A 322 4.90 3.09 -4.57
N THR A 323 4.53 4.32 -4.21
CA THR A 323 4.00 4.63 -2.88
C THR A 323 2.66 3.94 -2.60
N LEU A 324 1.75 3.97 -3.57
CA LEU A 324 0.47 3.27 -3.46
C LEU A 324 0.65 1.76 -3.41
N ALA A 325 1.55 1.21 -4.23
CA ALA A 325 1.86 -0.22 -4.25
C ALA A 325 2.43 -0.68 -2.90
N GLY A 326 3.39 0.05 -2.33
CA GLY A 326 3.90 -0.22 -0.97
C GLY A 326 2.78 -0.16 0.06
N GLN A 327 1.87 0.82 -0.06
CA GLN A 327 0.69 0.88 0.80
C GLN A 327 -0.15 -0.38 0.78
N ILE A 328 -0.48 -0.84 -0.40
CA ILE A 328 -1.27 -2.04 -0.63
C ILE A 328 -0.55 -3.28 -0.10
N VAL A 329 0.74 -3.42 -0.40
CA VAL A 329 1.57 -4.56 0.03
C VAL A 329 1.61 -4.63 1.56
N MET A 330 1.92 -3.52 2.25
CA MET A 330 2.04 -3.51 3.70
C MET A 330 0.70 -3.69 4.43
N GLU A 331 -0.36 -2.99 3.99
CA GLU A 331 -1.69 -3.18 4.57
C GLU A 331 -2.23 -4.59 4.27
N GLY A 332 -1.92 -5.10 3.08
CA GLY A 332 -2.35 -6.40 2.61
C GLY A 332 -1.69 -7.55 3.35
N TYR A 333 -0.37 -7.54 3.49
CA TYR A 333 0.40 -8.61 4.14
C TYR A 333 0.51 -8.47 5.67
N LEU A 334 0.64 -7.27 6.21
CA LEU A 334 0.88 -7.05 7.64
C LEU A 334 -0.32 -6.47 8.40
N LYS A 335 -1.35 -5.96 7.72
CA LYS A 335 -2.42 -5.13 8.33
C LYS A 335 -1.87 -3.91 9.08
N LEU A 336 -0.65 -3.49 8.76
CA LEU A 336 -0.03 -2.31 9.35
C LEU A 336 -0.50 -1.08 8.56
N ARG A 337 -1.00 -0.06 9.24
CA ARG A 337 -1.39 1.23 8.63
C ARG A 337 -0.43 2.31 9.12
N ILE A 338 0.48 2.72 8.24
CA ILE A 338 1.35 3.88 8.45
C ILE A 338 0.80 5.01 7.60
N ASN A 339 0.93 6.25 8.09
CA ASN A 339 0.60 7.43 7.30
C ASN A 339 1.38 7.44 5.97
N PRO A 340 0.71 7.66 4.81
CA PRO A 340 1.36 7.63 3.50
C PRO A 340 2.64 8.48 3.40
N TRP A 341 2.70 9.64 4.06
CA TRP A 341 3.91 10.49 4.04
C TRP A 341 5.10 9.82 4.70
N LEU A 342 4.89 9.22 5.87
CA LEU A 342 5.97 8.63 6.65
C LEU A 342 6.52 7.42 5.92
N ARG A 343 5.63 6.61 5.35
CA ARG A 343 6.01 5.50 4.47
C ARG A 343 6.84 5.99 3.29
N ARG A 344 6.35 7.01 2.58
CA ARG A 344 7.03 7.57 1.42
C ARG A 344 8.43 8.07 1.80
N LEU A 345 8.56 8.76 2.93
CA LEU A 345 9.87 9.20 3.43
C LEU A 345 10.78 8.01 3.75
N ILE A 346 10.27 6.96 4.40
CA ILE A 346 11.06 5.75 4.71
C ILE A 346 11.53 5.06 3.44
N THR A 347 10.64 4.77 2.49
CA THR A 347 11.01 4.10 1.23
C THR A 347 11.98 4.95 0.42
N ARG A 348 11.76 6.27 0.39
CA ARG A 348 12.64 7.22 -0.30
C ARG A 348 14.03 7.28 0.34
N LEU A 349 14.14 7.26 1.66
CA LEU A 349 15.43 7.21 2.35
C LEU A 349 16.15 5.87 2.10
N ILE A 350 15.41 4.75 2.11
CA ILE A 350 15.96 3.42 1.80
C ILE A 350 16.49 3.36 0.36
N ALA A 351 15.87 4.05 -0.59
CA ALA A 351 16.34 4.14 -1.97
C ALA A 351 17.50 5.14 -2.14
N VAL A 352 17.39 6.34 -1.57
CA VAL A 352 18.33 7.45 -1.77
C VAL A 352 19.66 7.24 -1.05
N ILE A 353 19.66 6.69 0.18
CA ILE A 353 20.89 6.54 0.96
C ILE A 353 21.90 5.63 0.24
N PRO A 354 21.53 4.41 -0.25
CA PRO A 354 22.43 3.59 -1.03
C PRO A 354 22.92 4.29 -2.30
N ALA A 355 22.05 5.02 -3.01
CA ALA A 355 22.43 5.76 -4.20
C ALA A 355 23.51 6.81 -3.92
N ILE A 356 23.31 7.65 -2.89
CA ILE A 356 24.29 8.67 -2.49
C ILE A 356 25.61 8.03 -2.07
N LEU A 357 25.58 6.93 -1.30
CA LEU A 357 26.80 6.24 -0.89
C LEU A 357 27.57 5.71 -2.09
N VAL A 358 26.89 5.10 -3.06
CA VAL A 358 27.54 4.60 -4.29
C VAL A 358 28.17 5.76 -5.06
N ILE A 359 27.45 6.87 -5.25
CA ILE A 359 27.96 8.03 -5.98
C ILE A 359 29.18 8.64 -5.27
N VAL A 360 29.15 8.77 -3.94
CA VAL A 360 30.26 9.36 -3.17
C VAL A 360 31.50 8.45 -3.15
N ILE A 361 31.31 7.13 -3.07
CA ILE A 361 32.43 6.18 -2.94
C ILE A 361 33.01 5.78 -4.30
N TYR A 362 32.16 5.54 -5.30
CA TYR A 362 32.54 4.96 -6.58
C TYR A 362 32.39 5.91 -7.77
N GLY A 363 31.82 7.10 -7.58
CA GLY A 363 31.57 8.08 -8.63
C GLY A 363 30.33 7.79 -9.47
N ASP A 364 30.07 8.69 -10.41
CA ASP A 364 28.87 8.68 -11.27
C ASP A 364 28.84 7.48 -12.24
N ASP A 365 30.01 6.92 -12.60
CA ASP A 365 30.14 5.82 -13.57
C ASP A 365 29.49 4.49 -13.15
N LYS A 366 29.08 4.36 -11.87
CA LYS A 366 28.40 3.15 -11.35
C LYS A 366 26.88 3.30 -11.22
N VAL A 367 26.31 4.44 -11.61
CA VAL A 367 24.86 4.68 -11.53
C VAL A 367 24.07 3.73 -12.45
N ASP A 368 24.54 3.47 -13.67
CA ASP A 368 23.89 2.52 -14.57
C ASP A 368 23.90 1.09 -14.04
N ALA A 369 25.01 0.65 -13.45
CA ALA A 369 25.09 -0.66 -12.82
C ALA A 369 24.08 -0.80 -11.67
N LEU A 370 23.84 0.30 -10.94
CA LEU A 370 22.84 0.36 -9.87
C LEU A 370 21.40 0.33 -10.42
N LEU A 371 21.15 0.98 -11.56
CA LEU A 371 19.89 0.88 -12.32
C LEU A 371 19.62 -0.55 -12.81
N VAL A 372 20.63 -1.23 -13.37
CA VAL A 372 20.49 -2.61 -13.83
C VAL A 372 20.25 -3.54 -12.63
N LEU A 373 21.01 -3.36 -11.54
CA LEU A 373 20.83 -4.15 -10.31
C LEU A 373 19.42 -4.00 -9.75
N SER A 374 18.84 -2.80 -9.77
CA SER A 374 17.46 -2.63 -9.32
C SER A 374 16.50 -3.46 -10.16
N GLN A 375 16.65 -3.51 -11.48
CA GLN A 375 15.79 -4.33 -12.34
C GLN A 375 15.93 -5.83 -12.05
N VAL A 376 17.14 -6.30 -11.72
CA VAL A 376 17.36 -7.68 -11.29
C VAL A 376 16.56 -7.98 -10.02
N ILE A 377 16.59 -7.08 -9.03
CA ILE A 377 15.82 -7.23 -7.79
C ILE A 377 14.30 -7.24 -8.06
N LEU A 378 13.81 -6.40 -8.97
CA LEU A 378 12.39 -6.41 -9.36
C LEU A 378 11.98 -7.73 -10.02
N SER A 379 12.79 -8.23 -10.95
CA SER A 379 12.46 -9.44 -11.73
C SER A 379 12.35 -10.67 -10.83
N VAL A 380 13.23 -10.77 -9.82
CA VAL A 380 13.23 -11.83 -8.80
C VAL A 380 11.85 -11.94 -8.13
N GLN A 381 11.23 -10.81 -7.77
CA GLN A 381 9.92 -10.79 -7.13
C GLN A 381 8.75 -11.19 -8.05
N LEU A 382 8.93 -11.14 -9.38
CA LEU A 382 7.85 -11.33 -10.35
C LEU A 382 7.13 -12.68 -10.23
N GLY A 383 7.89 -13.77 -10.10
CA GLY A 383 7.33 -15.11 -9.94
C GLY A 383 6.38 -15.21 -8.73
N PHE A 384 6.71 -14.48 -7.66
CA PHE A 384 5.97 -14.48 -6.40
C PHE A 384 4.66 -13.69 -6.44
N ALA A 385 4.51 -12.80 -7.41
CA ALA A 385 3.25 -12.11 -7.67
C ALA A 385 2.39 -12.89 -8.69
N VAL A 386 3.01 -13.39 -9.76
CA VAL A 386 2.30 -14.01 -10.88
C VAL A 386 1.69 -15.37 -10.53
N ILE A 387 2.45 -16.25 -9.86
CA ILE A 387 1.96 -17.61 -9.55
C ILE A 387 0.71 -17.57 -8.65
N PRO A 388 0.70 -16.85 -7.49
CA PRO A 388 -0.49 -16.79 -6.66
C PRO A 388 -1.67 -16.14 -7.37
N LEU A 389 -1.40 -15.11 -8.18
CA LEU A 389 -2.43 -14.47 -8.98
C LEU A 389 -3.15 -15.48 -9.87
N ILE A 390 -2.39 -16.30 -10.63
CA ILE A 390 -2.95 -17.34 -11.50
C ILE A 390 -3.75 -18.37 -10.68
N HIS A 391 -3.25 -18.79 -9.51
CA HIS A 391 -3.98 -19.70 -8.63
C HIS A 391 -5.33 -19.11 -8.19
N PHE A 392 -5.36 -17.86 -7.73
CA PHE A 392 -6.59 -17.25 -7.22
C PHE A 392 -7.63 -17.03 -8.31
N VAL A 393 -7.24 -16.51 -9.47
CA VAL A 393 -8.19 -16.28 -10.57
C VAL A 393 -8.67 -17.57 -11.23
N SER A 394 -7.95 -18.68 -11.02
CA SER A 394 -8.33 -20.04 -11.46
C SER A 394 -9.25 -20.77 -10.49
N ASP A 395 -9.40 -20.29 -9.25
CA ASP A 395 -10.18 -20.98 -8.23
C ASP A 395 -11.68 -20.73 -8.39
N LYS A 396 -12.41 -21.75 -8.85
CA LYS A 396 -13.86 -21.70 -9.03
C LYS A 396 -14.63 -21.49 -7.72
N LYS A 397 -14.07 -21.83 -6.55
CA LYS A 397 -14.75 -21.64 -5.26
C LYS A 397 -14.83 -20.16 -4.89
N THR A 398 -13.71 -19.44 -5.03
CA THR A 398 -13.65 -18.01 -4.67
C THR A 398 -14.06 -17.08 -5.80
N MET A 399 -13.85 -17.45 -7.07
CA MET A 399 -14.20 -16.62 -8.23
C MET A 399 -15.60 -16.91 -8.80
N GLY A 400 -16.23 -18.03 -8.43
CA GLY A 400 -17.53 -18.43 -8.96
C GLY A 400 -17.52 -18.54 -10.50
N GLU A 401 -18.55 -17.97 -11.15
CA GLU A 401 -18.65 -17.94 -12.62
C GLU A 401 -17.61 -17.03 -13.31
N PHE A 402 -16.84 -16.25 -12.55
CA PHE A 402 -15.83 -15.32 -13.07
C PHE A 402 -14.42 -15.93 -13.11
N ALA A 403 -14.27 -17.20 -12.74
CA ALA A 403 -13.00 -17.92 -12.85
C ALA A 403 -12.50 -17.93 -14.30
N ILE A 404 -11.17 -17.91 -14.48
CA ILE A 404 -10.58 -17.87 -15.82
C ILE A 404 -10.86 -19.17 -16.60
N LYS A 405 -11.03 -19.04 -17.91
CA LYS A 405 -11.25 -20.17 -18.83
C LYS A 405 -9.96 -20.99 -19.01
N PRO A 406 -10.03 -22.27 -19.43
CA PRO A 406 -8.87 -23.13 -19.61
C PRO A 406 -7.80 -22.54 -20.55
N LEU A 407 -8.23 -21.91 -21.65
CA LEU A 407 -7.30 -21.28 -22.60
C LEU A 407 -6.50 -20.13 -21.96
N THR A 408 -7.17 -19.22 -21.24
CA THR A 408 -6.51 -18.13 -20.50
C THR A 408 -5.60 -18.69 -19.41
N LYS A 409 -5.99 -19.79 -18.77
CA LYS A 409 -5.17 -20.46 -17.75
C LYS A 409 -3.89 -21.04 -18.35
N ILE A 410 -3.97 -21.72 -19.50
CA ILE A 410 -2.80 -22.26 -20.21
C ILE A 410 -1.88 -21.11 -20.63
N ALA A 411 -2.44 -20.05 -21.23
CA ALA A 411 -1.66 -18.88 -21.62
C ALA A 411 -0.96 -18.21 -20.43
N ALA A 412 -1.67 -18.04 -19.31
CA ALA A 412 -1.09 -17.44 -18.10
C ALA A 412 0.05 -18.27 -17.51
N TRP A 413 -0.09 -19.61 -17.46
CA TRP A 413 0.97 -20.50 -16.99
C TRP A 413 2.15 -20.56 -17.94
N LEU A 414 1.92 -20.49 -19.26
CA LEU A 414 2.99 -20.40 -20.25
C LEU A 414 3.80 -19.11 -20.05
N ILE A 415 3.12 -17.97 -19.91
CA ILE A 415 3.74 -16.67 -19.62
C ILE A 415 4.52 -16.73 -18.31
N ALA A 416 3.93 -17.27 -17.25
CA ALA A 416 4.62 -17.43 -15.97
C ALA A 416 5.87 -18.29 -16.10
N ALA A 417 5.80 -19.41 -16.83
CA ALA A 417 6.95 -20.30 -17.06
C ALA A 417 8.08 -19.58 -17.80
N ILE A 418 7.76 -18.82 -18.85
CA ILE A 418 8.74 -18.01 -19.59
C ILE A 418 9.38 -16.99 -18.64
N LEU A 419 8.58 -16.17 -17.95
CA LEU A 419 9.09 -15.14 -17.04
C LEU A 419 9.99 -15.72 -15.94
N ILE A 420 9.58 -16.83 -15.32
CA ILE A 420 10.36 -17.48 -14.27
C ILE A 420 11.66 -18.05 -14.84
N TYR A 421 11.62 -18.70 -15.99
CA TYR A 421 12.82 -19.23 -16.65
C TYR A 421 13.83 -18.11 -16.94
N LEU A 422 13.36 -17.02 -17.54
CA LEU A 422 14.19 -15.87 -17.86
C LEU A 422 14.80 -15.23 -16.60
N ASN A 423 14.03 -15.07 -15.54
CA ASN A 423 14.52 -14.48 -14.30
C ASN A 423 15.52 -15.40 -13.60
N VAL A 424 15.30 -16.72 -13.60
CA VAL A 424 16.25 -17.69 -13.05
C VAL A 424 17.56 -17.64 -13.85
N GLN A 425 17.49 -17.60 -15.18
CA GLN A 425 18.67 -17.48 -16.03
C GLN A 425 19.47 -16.22 -15.70
N MET A 426 18.80 -15.06 -15.61
CA MET A 426 19.45 -13.79 -15.29
C MET A 426 20.10 -13.79 -13.90
N VAL A 427 19.43 -14.35 -12.89
CA VAL A 427 19.99 -14.46 -11.53
C VAL A 427 21.20 -15.39 -11.51
N VAL A 428 21.13 -16.55 -12.19
CA VAL A 428 22.24 -17.50 -12.27
C VAL A 428 23.45 -16.85 -12.95
N GLU A 429 23.25 -16.13 -14.06
CA GLU A 429 24.32 -15.44 -14.76
C GLU A 429 25.02 -14.40 -13.87
N GLN A 430 24.25 -13.55 -13.17
CA GLN A 430 24.79 -12.58 -12.22
C GLN A 430 25.57 -13.23 -11.07
N CYS A 431 25.06 -14.34 -10.52
CA CYS A 431 25.78 -15.09 -9.50
C CYS A 431 27.08 -15.72 -10.03
N MET A 432 27.06 -16.27 -11.26
CA MET A 432 28.23 -16.90 -11.87
C MET A 432 29.34 -15.90 -12.17
N ILE A 433 29.02 -14.67 -12.57
CA ILE A 433 30.00 -13.58 -12.73
C ILE A 433 30.73 -13.36 -11.39
N TYR A 434 29.98 -13.24 -10.30
CA TYR A 434 30.55 -13.03 -8.97
C TYR A 434 31.42 -14.21 -8.49
N PHE A 435 30.99 -15.46 -8.74
CA PHE A 435 31.77 -16.66 -8.39
C PHE A 435 33.05 -16.79 -9.22
N ASN A 436 33.02 -16.42 -10.50
CA ASN A 436 34.18 -16.53 -11.39
C ASN A 436 35.24 -15.44 -11.12
N GLU A 437 34.83 -14.25 -10.66
CA GLU A 437 35.75 -13.16 -10.31
C GLU A 437 36.51 -13.39 -8.98
N GLY A 438 36.27 -14.51 -8.28
CA GLY A 438 36.99 -14.86 -7.05
C GLY A 438 36.53 -14.06 -5.84
N GLY A 439 35.21 -13.95 -5.66
CA GLY A 439 34.59 -13.26 -4.53
C GLY A 439 35.00 -13.83 -3.15
N SER A 440 34.73 -13.07 -2.08
CA SER A 440 34.94 -13.56 -0.72
C SER A 440 34.02 -14.77 -0.44
N LEU A 441 34.60 -15.88 0.06
CA LEU A 441 33.89 -17.08 0.53
C LEU A 441 32.66 -16.77 1.40
N PHE A 442 32.72 -15.71 2.21
CA PHE A 442 31.60 -15.26 3.03
C PHE A 442 30.38 -14.90 2.18
N TRP A 443 30.58 -14.06 1.16
CA TRP A 443 29.50 -13.61 0.26
C TRP A 443 28.99 -14.74 -0.62
N GLU A 444 29.84 -15.69 -1.00
CA GLU A 444 29.42 -16.87 -1.74
C GLU A 444 28.44 -17.74 -0.92
N ILE A 445 28.77 -17.99 0.35
CA ILE A 445 27.88 -18.71 1.28
C ILE A 445 26.54 -17.95 1.44
N VAL A 446 26.59 -16.62 1.56
CA VAL A 446 25.37 -15.79 1.67
C VAL A 446 24.49 -15.93 0.43
N ILE A 447 25.06 -15.89 -0.78
CA ILE A 447 24.33 -16.07 -2.04
C ILE A 447 23.67 -17.46 -2.08
N ILE A 448 24.38 -18.52 -1.71
CA ILE A 448 23.84 -19.88 -1.70
C ILE A 448 22.68 -20.02 -0.70
N ILE A 449 22.83 -19.48 0.52
CA ILE A 449 21.76 -19.49 1.53
C ILE A 449 20.53 -18.75 1.01
N PHE A 450 20.73 -17.59 0.38
CA PHE A 450 19.63 -16.80 -0.17
C PHE A 450 18.91 -17.57 -1.30
N ALA A 451 19.66 -18.22 -2.19
CA ALA A 451 19.11 -19.06 -3.24
C ALA A 451 18.28 -20.24 -2.69
N LEU A 452 18.74 -20.89 -1.63
CA LEU A 452 18.00 -21.97 -0.95
C LEU A 452 16.71 -21.47 -0.29
N LEU A 453 16.76 -20.33 0.40
CA LEU A 453 15.57 -19.69 0.98
C LEU A 453 14.55 -19.31 -0.09
N PHE A 454 15.04 -18.81 -1.22
CA PHE A 454 14.23 -18.43 -2.36
C PHE A 454 13.53 -19.63 -3.00
N LEU A 455 14.29 -20.72 -3.22
CA LEU A 455 13.77 -21.99 -3.71
C LEU A 455 12.72 -22.57 -2.76
N TRP A 456 12.99 -22.55 -1.45
CA TRP A 456 12.01 -22.96 -0.44
C TRP A 456 10.72 -22.15 -0.53
N LEU A 457 10.82 -20.82 -0.60
CA LEU A 457 9.66 -19.94 -0.70
C LEU A 457 8.87 -20.20 -1.99
N PHE A 458 9.57 -20.40 -3.11
CA PHE A 458 8.99 -20.68 -4.42
C PHE A 458 8.20 -22.00 -4.42
N ILE A 459 8.79 -23.06 -3.84
CA ILE A 459 8.13 -24.37 -3.68
C ILE A 459 6.89 -24.23 -2.80
N MET A 460 7.02 -23.57 -1.65
CA MET A 460 5.91 -23.36 -0.73
C MET A 460 4.76 -22.61 -1.39
N MET A 461 5.07 -21.54 -2.12
CA MET A 461 4.06 -20.74 -2.81
C MET A 461 3.36 -21.50 -3.94
N THR A 462 4.09 -22.31 -4.69
CA THR A 462 3.55 -23.03 -5.86
C THR A 462 2.73 -24.26 -5.43
N ILE A 463 3.21 -25.02 -4.44
CA ILE A 463 2.63 -26.33 -4.09
C ILE A 463 1.52 -26.19 -3.03
N MET A 464 1.67 -25.29 -2.05
CA MET A 464 0.71 -25.18 -0.93
C MET A 464 -0.74 -24.89 -1.38
N PRO A 465 -1.01 -24.04 -2.39
CA PRO A 465 -2.37 -23.82 -2.90
C PRO A 465 -2.98 -25.08 -3.55
N LEU A 466 -2.14 -25.93 -4.14
CA LEU A 466 -2.57 -27.21 -4.73
C LEU A 466 -2.94 -28.23 -3.66
N MET A 467 -2.16 -28.30 -2.57
CA MET A 467 -2.41 -29.21 -1.44
C MET A 467 -3.61 -28.79 -0.59
N LYS A 468 -3.78 -27.49 -0.32
CA LYS A 468 -4.88 -26.97 0.52
C LYS A 468 -6.26 -27.00 -0.14
N LYS A 469 -6.37 -27.32 -1.44
CA LYS A 469 -7.66 -27.49 -2.15
C LYS A 469 -8.64 -28.44 -1.44
N HIS A 470 -8.12 -29.34 -0.60
CA HIS A 470 -8.87 -30.35 0.14
C HIS A 470 -9.19 -30.02 1.62
N LYS A 471 -8.67 -28.93 2.23
CA LYS A 471 -8.73 -28.79 3.71
C LYS A 471 -9.51 -27.60 4.30
N HIS A 472 -10.24 -26.82 3.50
CA HIS A 472 -11.17 -25.81 4.04
C HIS A 472 -12.64 -26.19 3.79
N THR A 473 -13.09 -27.22 4.50
CA THR A 473 -14.47 -27.35 5.01
C THR A 473 -14.49 -27.00 6.49
N SER A 474 -13.82 -25.92 6.87
CA SER A 474 -14.25 -25.17 8.05
C SER A 474 -14.98 -23.98 7.47
N SER A 475 -16.28 -24.16 7.27
CA SER A 475 -17.19 -23.01 7.38
C SER A 475 -16.71 -22.28 8.62
N VAL A 476 -16.34 -21.00 8.45
CA VAL A 476 -16.22 -20.11 9.59
C VAL A 476 -17.54 -20.32 10.32
N ARG A 477 -17.51 -20.94 11.51
CA ARG A 477 -18.68 -21.07 12.40
C ARG A 477 -18.96 -19.66 12.87
N ILE A 478 -19.55 -18.83 12.00
CA ILE A 478 -19.87 -17.43 12.27
C ILE A 478 -20.95 -17.34 13.36
N HIS A 479 -21.71 -18.42 13.56
CA HIS A 479 -22.55 -18.58 14.73
C HIS A 479 -22.28 -19.95 15.37
N ALA A 480 -21.77 -19.94 16.60
CA ALA A 480 -22.02 -21.07 17.50
C ALA A 480 -23.54 -21.30 17.55
N LYS A 481 -24.00 -22.56 17.64
CA LYS A 481 -25.43 -22.89 17.81
C LYS A 481 -26.05 -21.92 18.80
N GLU A 482 -27.16 -21.29 18.42
CA GLU A 482 -27.90 -20.32 19.25
C GLU A 482 -28.00 -20.86 20.68
N LYS A 483 -27.32 -20.20 21.61
CA LYS A 483 -27.48 -20.51 23.03
C LYS A 483 -28.80 -19.89 23.47
N LEU A 484 -29.74 -20.74 23.87
CA LEU A 484 -30.97 -20.31 24.54
C LEU A 484 -30.61 -19.50 25.80
N LEU A 485 -31.27 -18.35 25.98
CA LEU A 485 -31.07 -17.44 27.11
C LEU A 485 -31.74 -18.02 28.36
N ASN A 486 -31.03 -18.88 29.07
CA ASN A 486 -31.59 -19.65 30.20
C ASN A 486 -31.46 -18.95 31.57
N ASN A 487 -30.74 -17.83 31.66
CA ASN A 487 -30.49 -17.16 32.95
C ASN A 487 -30.57 -15.63 32.80
N LEU A 488 -31.79 -15.10 32.94
CA LEU A 488 -32.10 -13.67 32.83
C LEU A 488 -32.36 -13.02 34.20
N THR A 489 -32.31 -13.79 35.29
CA THR A 489 -32.47 -13.29 36.66
C THR A 489 -31.12 -12.85 37.22
N ILE A 490 -30.94 -11.53 37.34
CA ILE A 490 -29.79 -10.90 38.00
C ILE A 490 -30.25 -10.51 39.42
N GLN A 491 -29.48 -10.89 40.45
CA GLN A 491 -29.75 -10.42 41.80
C GLN A 491 -29.38 -8.93 41.90
N PRO A 492 -30.20 -8.10 42.57
CA PRO A 492 -29.90 -6.68 42.74
C PRO A 492 -28.58 -6.52 43.52
N PRO A 493 -27.73 -5.54 43.16
CA PRO A 493 -26.47 -5.28 43.83
C PRO A 493 -26.69 -4.87 45.30
N THR A 494 -25.95 -5.50 46.21
CA THR A 494 -26.01 -5.20 47.64
C THR A 494 -25.34 -3.88 48.00
N ILE A 495 -24.27 -3.50 47.30
CA ILE A 495 -23.55 -2.24 47.50
C ILE A 495 -23.32 -1.56 46.15
N ILE A 496 -23.79 -0.32 46.00
CA ILE A 496 -23.59 0.50 44.80
C ILE A 496 -22.70 1.69 45.14
N ALA A 497 -21.55 1.79 44.47
CA ALA A 497 -20.69 2.96 44.52
C ALA A 497 -21.13 3.99 43.46
N ILE A 498 -21.15 5.27 43.83
CA ILE A 498 -21.57 6.38 42.96
C ILE A 498 -20.42 7.39 42.91
N ALA A 499 -19.78 7.56 41.76
CA ALA A 499 -18.70 8.54 41.58
C ALA A 499 -19.27 9.90 41.14
N LEU A 500 -19.26 10.87 42.06
CA LEU A 500 -19.83 12.20 41.90
C LEU A 500 -18.77 13.23 41.53
N ASP A 501 -19.12 14.16 40.64
CA ASP A 501 -18.25 15.24 40.18
C ASP A 501 -18.74 16.63 40.63
N PHE A 502 -19.80 16.69 41.48
CA PHE A 502 -20.35 17.93 42.04
C PHE A 502 -20.88 18.93 41.01
N GLY A 503 -21.26 18.44 39.83
CA GLY A 503 -21.93 19.20 38.78
C GLY A 503 -23.45 19.00 38.73
N ASP A 504 -24.09 19.62 37.74
CA ASP A 504 -25.56 19.61 37.57
C ASP A 504 -26.15 18.21 37.28
N GLY A 505 -25.31 17.24 36.92
CA GLY A 505 -25.72 15.87 36.60
C GLY A 505 -25.78 14.91 37.78
N ASP A 506 -25.31 15.30 38.96
CA ASP A 506 -25.21 14.42 40.14
C ASP A 506 -26.59 13.87 40.57
N GLU A 507 -27.65 14.68 40.47
CA GLU A 507 -29.01 14.23 40.79
C GLU A 507 -29.45 13.07 39.88
N LYS A 508 -29.21 13.21 38.58
CA LYS A 508 -29.51 12.18 37.58
C LYS A 508 -28.67 10.93 37.77
N LEU A 509 -27.41 11.10 38.20
CA LEU A 509 -26.50 10.01 38.52
C LEU A 509 -27.01 9.21 39.73
N ILE A 510 -27.36 9.91 40.81
CA ILE A 510 -27.91 9.32 42.04
C ILE A 510 -29.23 8.62 41.73
N ALA A 511 -30.15 9.27 41.01
CA ALA A 511 -31.42 8.67 40.62
C ALA A 511 -31.23 7.37 39.80
N SER A 512 -30.26 7.37 38.88
CA SER A 512 -29.92 6.19 38.09
C SER A 512 -29.33 5.06 38.95
N ALA A 513 -28.54 5.39 39.98
CA ALA A 513 -28.02 4.42 40.93
C ALA A 513 -29.13 3.84 41.81
N LEU A 514 -30.05 4.68 42.30
CA LEU A 514 -31.20 4.24 43.10
C LEU A 514 -32.06 3.24 42.31
N ALA A 515 -32.29 3.48 41.02
CA ALA A 515 -33.06 2.59 40.14
C ALA A 515 -32.45 1.19 39.93
N GLN A 516 -31.16 0.99 40.26
CA GLN A 516 -30.49 -0.31 40.17
C GLN A 516 -30.48 -1.06 41.50
N GLY A 517 -30.73 -0.39 42.62
CA GLY A 517 -30.70 -0.99 43.94
C GLY A 517 -32.07 -1.53 44.38
N SER A 518 -32.06 -2.26 45.49
CA SER A 518 -33.23 -2.70 46.25
C SER A 518 -33.29 -1.99 47.59
N GLU A 519 -34.35 -2.21 48.38
CA GLU A 519 -34.53 -1.61 49.72
C GLU A 519 -33.37 -1.91 50.69
N THR A 520 -32.65 -3.01 50.48
CA THR A 520 -31.49 -3.43 51.28
C THR A 520 -30.14 -2.96 50.72
N THR A 521 -30.13 -2.21 49.62
CA THR A 521 -28.89 -1.77 48.97
C THR A 521 -28.25 -0.61 49.73
N GLN A 522 -26.94 -0.72 49.97
CA GLN A 522 -26.12 0.34 50.53
C GLN A 522 -25.49 1.18 49.42
N TYR A 523 -25.59 2.50 49.53
CA TYR A 523 -25.04 3.45 48.56
C TYR A 523 -23.77 4.11 49.12
N VAL A 524 -22.68 4.02 48.36
CA VAL A 524 -21.39 4.63 48.71
C VAL A 524 -21.15 5.80 47.77
N LEU A 525 -21.29 7.03 48.27
CA LEU A 525 -21.05 8.23 47.50
C LEU A 525 -19.55 8.54 47.54
N ILE A 526 -18.93 8.60 46.37
CA ILE A 526 -17.48 8.78 46.20
C ILE A 526 -17.23 10.11 45.50
N HIS A 527 -16.36 10.94 46.08
CA HIS A 527 -15.83 12.14 45.42
C HIS A 527 -14.31 12.20 45.55
N ILE A 528 -13.64 12.69 44.50
CA ILE A 528 -12.17 12.85 44.49
C ILE A 528 -11.84 14.34 44.46
N VAL A 529 -11.21 14.83 45.53
CA VAL A 529 -10.82 16.24 45.63
C VAL A 529 -9.66 16.53 44.67
N GLU A 530 -9.83 17.54 43.82
CA GLU A 530 -8.87 17.90 42.76
C GLU A 530 -8.08 19.18 43.00
N SER A 531 -8.29 19.82 44.15
CA SER A 531 -7.57 21.03 44.57
C SER A 531 -6.05 20.84 44.42
N ALA A 532 -5.35 21.93 44.13
CA ALA A 532 -3.89 21.88 43.95
C ALA A 532 -3.17 21.33 45.19
N SER A 533 -3.67 21.69 46.38
CA SER A 533 -3.17 21.24 47.68
C SER A 533 -3.49 19.75 47.93
N ALA A 534 -4.70 19.29 47.59
CA ALA A 534 -5.09 17.87 47.70
C ALA A 534 -4.28 16.94 46.79
N LYS A 535 -3.86 17.42 45.60
CA LYS A 535 -2.98 16.64 44.71
C LYS A 535 -1.59 16.39 45.30
N TYR A 536 -1.09 17.32 46.12
CA TYR A 536 0.24 17.20 46.74
C TYR A 536 0.18 16.57 48.14
N LEU A 537 -0.64 17.11 49.04
CA LEU A 537 -0.71 16.74 50.46
C LEU A 537 -1.69 15.59 50.75
N GLY A 538 -2.57 15.23 49.81
CA GLY A 538 -3.54 14.15 49.97
C GLY A 538 -4.50 14.41 51.14
N LYS A 539 -4.68 13.43 52.02
CA LYS A 539 -5.56 13.50 53.21
C LYS A 539 -5.17 14.58 54.24
N TYR A 540 -3.98 15.17 54.13
CA TYR A 540 -3.51 16.25 55.00
C TYR A 540 -3.75 17.64 54.39
N ALA A 541 -4.40 17.70 53.22
CA ALA A 541 -4.85 18.97 52.66
C ALA A 541 -6.00 19.51 53.50
N ASP A 542 -5.74 20.58 54.25
CA ASP A 542 -6.75 21.36 54.98
C ASP A 542 -7.02 22.67 54.22
N ASP A 543 -7.51 22.52 52.99
CA ASP A 543 -7.94 23.66 52.18
C ASP A 543 -9.46 23.79 52.18
N ASP A 544 -9.94 25.00 51.89
CA ASP A 544 -11.38 25.33 51.90
C ASP A 544 -12.19 24.48 50.91
N GLU A 545 -11.58 24.04 49.81
CA GLU A 545 -12.22 23.24 48.77
C GLU A 545 -12.46 21.81 49.28
N ALA A 546 -11.45 21.17 49.86
CA ALA A 546 -11.55 19.84 50.47
C ALA A 546 -12.58 19.77 51.61
N ARG A 547 -12.68 20.82 52.43
CA ARG A 547 -13.69 20.90 53.51
C ARG A 547 -15.10 21.01 52.94
N LYS A 548 -15.32 21.91 51.98
CA LYS A 548 -16.62 22.10 51.31
C LYS A 548 -17.06 20.86 50.55
N ASP A 549 -16.13 20.18 49.89
CA ASP A 549 -16.40 18.94 49.15
C ASP A 549 -16.86 17.81 50.09
N LYS A 550 -16.20 17.68 51.25
CA LYS A 550 -16.60 16.72 52.28
C LYS A 550 -17.98 17.04 52.85
N GLU A 551 -18.23 18.30 53.22
CA GLU A 551 -19.53 18.76 53.72
C GLU A 551 -20.65 18.51 52.70
N ARG A 552 -20.38 18.77 51.42
CA ARG A 552 -21.34 18.54 50.32
C ARG A 552 -21.66 17.06 50.15
N LEU A 553 -20.64 16.19 50.20
CA LEU A 553 -20.83 14.74 50.11
C LEU A 553 -21.66 14.20 51.29
N GLU A 554 -21.36 14.65 52.51
CA GLU A 554 -22.12 14.30 53.71
C GLU A 554 -23.56 14.80 53.65
N ASN A 555 -23.80 15.98 53.07
CA ASN A 555 -25.15 16.50 52.85
C ASN A 555 -25.96 15.65 51.89
N TYR A 556 -25.37 15.16 50.79
CA TYR A 556 -26.05 14.20 49.90
C TYR A 556 -26.38 12.88 50.62
N CYS A 557 -25.47 12.36 51.46
CA CYS A 557 -25.78 11.19 52.27
C CYS A 557 -26.93 11.43 53.25
N LYS A 558 -26.98 12.58 53.94
CA LYS A 558 -28.08 12.94 54.86
C LYS A 558 -29.42 13.02 54.14
N GLN A 559 -29.45 13.60 52.93
CA GLN A 559 -30.66 13.67 52.11
C GLN A 559 -31.16 12.27 51.75
N LEU A 560 -30.27 11.37 51.30
CA LEU A 560 -30.63 9.99 50.99
C LEU A 560 -31.11 9.21 52.22
N GLN A 561 -30.48 9.41 53.38
CA GLN A 561 -30.91 8.80 54.64
C GLN A 561 -32.29 9.29 55.09
N THR A 562 -32.61 10.56 54.88
CA THR A 562 -33.95 11.13 55.16
C THR A 562 -35.02 10.50 54.26
N LEU A 563 -34.64 10.10 53.04
CA LEU A 563 -35.50 9.37 52.10
C LEU A 563 -35.56 7.86 52.37
N GLY A 564 -34.90 7.36 53.42
CA GLY A 564 -34.93 5.95 53.83
C GLY A 564 -33.83 5.07 53.24
N TYR A 565 -32.85 5.64 52.53
CA TYR A 565 -31.73 4.87 51.95
C TYR A 565 -30.53 4.78 52.89
N THR A 566 -29.83 3.65 52.86
CA THR A 566 -28.55 3.52 53.58
C THR A 566 -27.42 4.09 52.73
N ALA A 567 -26.92 5.28 53.08
CA ALA A 567 -25.86 5.96 52.33
C ALA A 567 -24.64 6.32 53.20
N ILE A 568 -23.43 6.14 52.67
CA ILE A 568 -22.16 6.55 53.30
C ILE A 568 -21.30 7.38 52.35
N ALA A 569 -20.52 8.31 52.90
CA ALA A 569 -19.62 9.19 52.16
C ALA A 569 -18.18 8.65 52.19
N GLN A 570 -17.51 8.64 51.04
CA GLN A 570 -16.10 8.29 50.90
C GLN A 570 -15.37 9.32 50.04
N ILE A 571 -14.30 9.89 50.57
CA ILE A 571 -13.52 10.92 49.89
C ILE A 571 -12.14 10.40 49.51
N GLY A 572 -11.73 10.63 48.26
CA GLY A 572 -10.41 10.29 47.75
C GLY A 572 -9.60 11.52 47.37
N TYR A 573 -8.29 11.35 47.24
CA TYR A 573 -7.36 12.44 46.95
C TYR A 573 -6.36 12.05 45.86
N ARG A 574 -5.82 13.03 45.12
CA ARG A 574 -4.78 12.84 44.09
C ARG A 574 -5.29 12.30 42.74
N ASN A 575 -5.17 11.00 42.47
CA ASN A 575 -5.41 10.44 41.14
C ASN A 575 -6.81 9.81 41.07
N ARG A 576 -7.71 10.45 40.34
CA ARG A 576 -9.13 10.07 40.20
C ARG A 576 -9.32 8.58 39.86
N ILE A 577 -8.59 8.06 38.88
CA ILE A 577 -8.73 6.66 38.43
C ILE A 577 -8.33 5.67 39.52
N LYS A 578 -7.16 5.89 40.16
CA LYS A 578 -6.64 4.97 41.18
C LYS A 578 -7.46 5.01 42.47
N GLU A 579 -7.93 6.19 42.87
CA GLU A 579 -8.71 6.34 44.09
C GLU A 579 -10.13 5.81 43.97
N ILE A 580 -10.82 6.03 42.84
CA ILE A 580 -12.13 5.41 42.61
C ILE A 580 -12.00 3.89 42.70
N GLN A 581 -10.95 3.31 42.08
CA GLN A 581 -10.69 1.88 42.19
C GLN A 581 -10.46 1.44 43.63
N ARG A 582 -9.62 2.15 44.39
CA ARG A 582 -9.30 1.84 45.79
C ARG A 582 -10.56 1.86 46.65
N LEU A 583 -11.35 2.92 46.57
CA LEU A 583 -12.57 3.09 47.37
C LEU A 583 -13.63 2.04 47.03
N VAL A 584 -13.84 1.74 45.74
CA VAL A 584 -14.76 0.68 45.29
C VAL A 584 -14.36 -0.69 45.85
N GLN A 585 -13.05 -0.98 45.91
CA GLN A 585 -12.53 -2.23 46.46
C GLN A 585 -12.62 -2.28 47.99
N GLU A 586 -12.29 -1.19 48.69
CA GLU A 586 -12.37 -1.11 50.15
C GLU A 586 -13.81 -1.25 50.66
N THR A 587 -14.79 -0.69 49.94
CA THR A 587 -16.20 -0.84 50.30
C THR A 587 -16.85 -2.11 49.77
N ASN A 588 -16.10 -2.98 49.09
CA ASN A 588 -16.61 -4.19 48.45
C ASN A 588 -17.85 -3.94 47.56
N ALA A 589 -17.86 -2.82 46.82
CA ALA A 589 -19.02 -2.46 46.01
C ALA A 589 -19.24 -3.48 44.88
N ASN A 590 -20.50 -3.86 44.65
CA ASN A 590 -20.87 -4.84 43.63
C ASN A 590 -21.20 -4.18 42.29
N MET A 591 -21.37 -2.85 42.28
CA MET A 591 -21.63 -2.07 41.09
C MET A 591 -21.08 -0.65 41.26
N LEU A 592 -20.57 -0.07 40.18
CA LEU A 592 -20.16 1.35 40.12
C LEU A 592 -21.07 2.10 39.15
N VAL A 593 -21.55 3.28 39.57
CA VAL A 593 -22.29 4.22 38.74
C VAL A 593 -21.47 5.48 38.56
N MET A 594 -21.24 5.90 37.32
CA MET A 594 -20.41 7.07 37.01
C MET A 594 -20.96 7.90 35.84
N GLY A 595 -20.74 9.20 35.89
CA GLY A 595 -21.18 10.13 34.85
C GLY A 595 -20.29 10.09 33.61
N ALA A 596 -20.89 10.25 32.44
CA ALA A 596 -20.18 10.59 31.21
C ALA A 596 -20.36 12.06 30.89
N HIS A 597 -19.29 12.85 31.05
CA HIS A 597 -19.26 14.22 30.56
C HIS A 597 -19.04 14.26 29.04
N ARG A 598 -19.89 14.98 28.32
CA ARG A 598 -19.62 15.37 26.94
C ARG A 598 -18.64 16.55 26.93
N HIS A 599 -17.35 16.28 26.99
CA HIS A 599 -16.36 17.22 26.49
C HIS A 599 -15.83 16.71 25.14
N SER A 600 -15.82 17.61 24.16
CA SER A 600 -15.22 17.38 22.85
C SER A 600 -14.05 18.36 22.74
N GLY A 601 -12.87 17.97 23.19
CA GLY A 601 -11.70 18.86 23.15
C GLY A 601 -10.35 18.16 23.24
N LEU A 602 -9.31 18.91 22.88
CA LEU A 602 -7.90 18.49 22.89
C LEU A 602 -7.39 17.98 24.26
N LYS A 603 -8.08 18.29 25.37
CA LYS A 603 -7.72 17.80 26.72
C LYS A 603 -8.00 16.30 26.91
N ASP A 604 -8.98 15.73 26.22
CA ASP A 604 -9.29 14.28 26.30
C ASP A 604 -8.22 13.42 25.62
N TYR A 605 -7.51 13.99 24.64
CA TYR A 605 -6.40 13.34 23.95
C TYR A 605 -5.11 13.30 24.80
N LEU A 606 -4.98 14.18 25.78
CA LEU A 606 -3.81 14.29 26.66
C LEU A 606 -3.98 13.54 28.00
N PHE A 607 -5.21 13.44 28.53
CA PHE A 607 -5.45 12.86 29.87
C PHE A 607 -6.20 11.52 29.87
N GLY A 608 -6.74 11.08 28.73
CA GLY A 608 -7.44 9.81 28.57
C GLY A 608 -8.84 9.80 29.21
N GLU A 609 -9.78 9.07 28.62
CA GLU A 609 -11.12 8.93 29.20
C GLU A 609 -11.05 8.15 30.53
N THR A 610 -11.27 8.85 31.65
CA THR A 610 -11.35 8.27 33.01
C THR A 610 -12.26 7.05 33.06
N ILE A 611 -13.37 7.07 32.31
CA ILE A 611 -14.36 5.99 32.20
C ILE A 611 -13.75 4.69 31.68
N ASN A 612 -13.06 4.75 30.53
CA ASN A 612 -12.48 3.55 29.92
C ASN A 612 -11.38 2.97 30.82
N SER A 613 -10.59 3.84 31.45
CA SER A 613 -9.51 3.43 32.36
C SER A 613 -10.02 2.79 33.66
N VAL A 614 -11.09 3.33 34.26
CA VAL A 614 -11.71 2.76 35.48
C VAL A 614 -12.43 1.46 35.16
N ARG A 615 -13.18 1.38 34.05
CA ARG A 615 -13.87 0.16 33.61
C ARG A 615 -12.93 -1.02 33.42
N HIS A 616 -11.73 -0.80 32.84
CA HIS A 616 -10.78 -1.88 32.60
C HIS A 616 -10.09 -2.41 33.87
N LYS A 617 -10.17 -1.69 35.00
CA LYS A 617 -9.49 -2.04 36.25
C LYS A 617 -10.41 -2.64 37.31
N LEU A 618 -11.72 -2.63 37.07
CA LEU A 618 -12.74 -3.16 37.98
C LEU A 618 -13.34 -4.45 37.43
N ASN A 619 -13.56 -5.42 38.32
CA ASN A 619 -14.19 -6.70 38.00
C ASN A 619 -15.70 -6.71 38.32
N ILE A 620 -16.32 -5.53 38.40
CA ILE A 620 -17.74 -5.35 38.73
C ILE A 620 -18.47 -4.62 37.59
N PRO A 621 -19.80 -4.79 37.46
CA PRO A 621 -20.62 -3.99 36.57
C PRO A 621 -20.40 -2.48 36.78
N VAL A 622 -20.17 -1.76 35.68
CA VAL A 622 -20.05 -0.29 35.66
C VAL A 622 -21.17 0.28 34.80
N LEU A 623 -22.09 1.02 35.41
CA LEU A 623 -23.14 1.75 34.72
C LEU A 623 -22.67 3.18 34.45
N ILE A 624 -22.68 3.53 33.16
CA ILE A 624 -22.30 4.87 32.71
C ILE A 624 -23.58 5.65 32.41
N VAL A 625 -23.80 6.73 33.14
CA VAL A 625 -24.96 7.60 32.96
C VAL A 625 -24.53 8.78 32.10
N ASN A 626 -25.18 8.95 30.95
CA ASN A 626 -24.93 10.13 30.12
C ASN A 626 -25.59 11.33 30.80
N MET A 627 -24.77 12.26 31.31
CA MET A 627 -25.24 13.41 32.11
C MET A 627 -25.90 14.44 31.20
#